data_AF-A0A9W7G208-F1
#
_entry.id   AF-A0A9W7G208-F1
#
_cell.length_a   1.000
_cell.length_b   1.000
_cell.length_c   1.000
_cell.angle_alpha   90.00
_cell.angle_beta   90.00
_cell.angle_gamma   90.00
#
_symmetry.space_group_name_H-M   'P 1'
#
loop_
_entity.id
_entity.type
_entity.pdbx_description
1 polymer ?
#
loop_
_entity_poly.entity_id
_entity_poly.type
_entity_poly.pdbx_seq_one_letter_code
_entity_poly.pdbx_strand_id
1 'polypeptide(L)'
;KYNVDVYLGGHIHAYERTYPVSSNGTFTDLGCVTKDGGGDDVYVNPKATTYMVLGMSGAGHLTEDWPEPEWSARHYEEYGYARIEFSNSSAMKLEFVANGGEEGQGDGPLVRDSVWIVKD
;
A
#
# COMPACT_ATOMS: atom_id res chain seq x y z
N LYS A 1 -9.20 -18.51 4.06
CA LYS A 1 -8.92 -19.94 3.76
C LYS A 1 -7.43 -20.19 3.51
N TYR A 2 -6.75 -19.37 2.70
CA TYR A 2 -5.36 -19.61 2.28
C TYR A 2 -4.35 -18.59 2.84
N ASN A 3 -4.78 -17.71 3.75
CA ASN A 3 -3.93 -16.73 4.45
C ASN A 3 -3.04 -15.88 3.51
N VAL A 4 -3.61 -15.44 2.38
CA VAL A 4 -2.95 -14.55 1.43
C VAL A 4 -2.49 -13.29 2.15
N ASP A 5 -1.20 -13.00 2.08
CA ASP A 5 -0.62 -11.79 2.66
C ASP A 5 -1.11 -10.52 1.96
N VAL A 6 -0.94 -10.50 0.64
CA VAL A 6 -1.19 -9.32 -0.19
C VAL A 6 -1.91 -9.70 -1.46
N TYR A 7 -2.90 -8.89 -1.83
CA TYR A 7 -3.53 -8.89 -3.14
C TYR A 7 -3.06 -7.68 -3.94
N LEU A 8 -2.63 -7.90 -5.19
CA LEU A 8 -2.20 -6.84 -6.10
C LEU A 8 -3.22 -6.72 -7.24
N GLY A 9 -3.88 -5.57 -7.34
CA GLY A 9 -4.78 -5.20 -8.42
C GLY A 9 -4.26 -4.02 -9.23
N GLY A 10 -4.75 -3.87 -10.45
CA GLY A 10 -4.50 -2.68 -11.27
C GLY A 10 -5.84 -2.05 -11.67
N HIS A 11 -6.01 -1.78 -12.96
CA HIS A 11 -7.20 -1.17 -13.58
C HIS A 11 -7.44 0.28 -13.22
N ILE A 12 -7.57 0.59 -11.93
CA ILE A 12 -7.77 1.98 -11.49
C ILE A 12 -6.41 2.68 -11.48
N HIS A 13 -6.31 3.81 -12.17
CA HIS A 13 -5.04 4.51 -12.46
C HIS A 13 -4.51 5.32 -11.28
N ALA A 14 -4.34 4.68 -10.13
CA ALA A 14 -3.79 5.27 -8.92
C ALA A 14 -3.03 4.22 -8.09
N TYR A 15 -2.44 4.70 -6.99
CA TYR A 15 -1.97 3.86 -5.90
C TYR A 15 -2.99 3.87 -4.76
N GLU A 16 -3.30 2.69 -4.22
CA GLU A 16 -3.98 2.56 -2.93
C GLU A 16 -3.43 1.37 -2.16
N ARG A 17 -3.27 1.52 -0.85
CA ARG A 17 -3.00 0.43 0.09
C ARG A 17 -4.05 0.45 1.19
N THR A 18 -4.63 -0.70 1.46
CA THR A 18 -5.55 -0.87 2.58
C THR A 18 -4.81 -1.26 3.86
N TYR A 19 -5.44 -1.05 5.01
CA TYR A 19 -5.13 -1.86 6.20
C TYR A 19 -5.43 -3.35 5.93
N PRO A 20 -5.02 -4.30 6.78
CA PRO A 20 -5.49 -5.69 6.64
C PRO A 20 -7.02 -5.77 6.80
N VAL A 21 -7.76 -6.11 5.73
CA VAL A 21 -9.25 -6.12 5.70
C VAL A 21 -9.81 -7.52 5.56
N SER A 22 -10.74 -7.92 6.42
CA SER A 22 -11.42 -9.21 6.31
C SER A 22 -12.47 -9.23 5.18
N SER A 23 -12.72 -10.40 4.62
CA SER A 23 -13.59 -10.62 3.45
C SER A 23 -15.05 -10.19 3.61
N ASN A 24 -15.50 -9.86 4.82
CA ASN A 24 -16.84 -9.34 5.10
C ASN A 24 -16.90 -7.80 5.15
N GLY A 25 -15.83 -7.10 4.78
CA GLY A 25 -15.79 -5.64 4.71
C GLY A 25 -15.87 -4.93 6.07
N THR A 26 -15.70 -5.67 7.17
CA THR A 26 -15.71 -5.09 8.53
C THR A 26 -14.30 -4.67 8.94
N PHE A 27 -14.16 -3.39 9.27
CA PHE A 27 -12.99 -2.74 9.84
C PHE A 27 -12.78 -3.15 11.32
N THR A 28 -11.61 -3.41 11.92
CA THR A 28 -10.22 -3.73 11.52
C THR A 28 -9.59 -4.37 12.76
N ASP A 29 -8.78 -5.42 12.59
CA ASP A 29 -7.80 -5.81 13.62
C ASP A 29 -6.62 -4.82 13.58
N LEU A 30 -6.84 -3.56 13.97
CA LEU A 30 -5.75 -2.57 14.11
C LEU A 30 -4.71 -2.99 15.15
N GLY A 31 -4.99 -4.02 15.96
CA GLY A 31 -4.03 -4.56 16.92
C GLY A 31 -2.73 -5.06 16.27
N CYS A 32 -2.75 -5.37 14.96
CA CYS A 32 -1.55 -5.73 14.21
C CYS A 32 -0.79 -4.53 13.63
N VAL A 33 -1.37 -3.32 13.62
CA VAL A 33 -0.75 -2.14 13.02
C VAL A 33 0.11 -1.42 14.05
N THR A 34 1.41 -1.40 13.80
CA THR A 34 2.40 -0.65 14.57
C THR A 34 3.16 0.30 13.66
N LYS A 35 4.12 1.05 14.21
CA LYS A 35 4.97 1.98 13.47
C LYS A 35 6.44 1.60 13.64
N ASP A 36 7.22 1.73 12.57
CA ASP A 36 8.67 1.63 12.67
C ASP A 36 9.31 2.92 13.22
N GLY A 37 10.64 2.96 13.33
CA GLY A 37 11.36 4.14 13.81
C GLY A 37 11.27 5.36 12.89
N GLY A 38 10.84 5.19 11.63
CA GLY A 38 10.58 6.26 10.67
C GLY A 38 9.13 6.75 10.64
N GLY A 39 8.21 6.05 11.32
CA GLY A 39 6.78 6.36 11.33
C GLY A 39 5.97 5.64 10.26
N ASP A 40 6.59 4.73 9.51
CA ASP A 40 5.93 3.90 8.50
C ASP A 40 5.16 2.75 9.16
N ASP A 41 4.14 2.24 8.46
CA ASP A 41 3.32 1.16 8.99
C ASP A 41 4.09 -0.15 9.06
N VAL A 42 3.84 -0.92 10.13
CA VAL A 42 4.31 -2.29 10.27
C VAL A 42 3.13 -3.17 10.69
N TYR A 43 2.76 -4.12 9.82
CA TYR A 43 1.70 -5.08 10.07
C TYR A 43 2.31 -6.36 10.65
N VAL A 44 2.12 -6.56 11.95
CA VAL A 44 2.69 -7.68 12.71
C VAL A 44 1.63 -8.78 12.86
N ASN A 45 1.88 -9.93 12.25
CA ASN A 45 0.98 -11.09 12.23
C ASN A 45 -0.45 -10.74 11.77
N PRO A 46 -0.64 -10.04 10.62
CA PRO A 46 -1.97 -9.67 10.17
C PRO A 46 -2.82 -10.92 9.88
N LYS A 47 -4.07 -10.89 10.37
CA LYS A 47 -5.03 -12.00 10.19
C LYS A 47 -5.85 -11.89 8.91
N ALA A 48 -5.68 -10.81 8.17
CA ALA A 48 -6.41 -10.49 6.96
C ALA A 48 -5.46 -10.04 5.86
N THR A 49 -5.94 -10.06 4.62
CA THR A 49 -5.15 -9.68 3.45
C THR A 49 -5.03 -8.16 3.37
N THR A 50 -3.84 -7.67 3.03
CA THR A 50 -3.64 -6.29 2.58
C THR A 50 -3.92 -6.20 1.09
N TYR A 51 -4.77 -5.27 0.67
CA TYR A 51 -5.09 -5.06 -0.73
C TYR A 51 -4.32 -3.84 -1.24
N MET A 52 -3.75 -3.97 -2.43
CA MET A 52 -3.05 -2.87 -3.09
C MET A 52 -3.61 -2.67 -4.51
N VAL A 53 -3.95 -1.43 -4.82
CA VAL A 53 -4.23 -0.96 -6.18
C VAL A 53 -2.95 -0.34 -6.71
N LEU A 54 -2.44 -0.87 -7.83
CA LEU A 54 -1.16 -0.55 -8.45
C LEU A 54 -1.35 -0.20 -9.94
N GLY A 55 -2.27 0.71 -10.26
CA GLY A 55 -2.56 1.08 -11.66
C GLY A 55 -1.84 2.35 -12.15
N MET A 56 -0.90 2.86 -11.39
CA MET A 56 -0.25 4.16 -11.57
C MET A 56 0.95 4.19 -12.54
N SER A 57 1.06 3.25 -13.47
CA SER A 57 2.27 3.11 -14.32
C SER A 57 2.34 4.04 -15.54
N GLY A 58 1.39 4.97 -15.74
CA GLY A 58 1.46 5.99 -16.79
C GLY A 58 0.22 6.19 -17.66
N ALA A 59 -0.85 5.43 -17.46
CA ALA A 59 -2.15 5.74 -18.09
C ALA A 59 -2.80 6.93 -17.38
N GLY A 60 -3.44 7.84 -18.13
CA GLY A 60 -4.01 9.07 -17.58
C GLY A 60 -4.98 8.81 -16.42
N HIS A 61 -4.83 9.55 -15.31
CA HIS A 61 -5.68 9.40 -14.13
C HIS A 61 -7.18 9.49 -14.48
N LEU A 62 -7.98 8.67 -13.82
CA LEU A 62 -9.42 8.67 -13.98
C LEU A 62 -9.99 9.84 -13.15
N THR A 63 -10.91 10.61 -13.72
CA THR A 63 -11.61 11.70 -13.02
C THR A 63 -12.81 11.15 -12.25
N GLU A 64 -12.58 10.19 -11.37
CA GLU A 64 -13.62 9.59 -10.52
C GLU A 64 -13.46 10.08 -9.08
N ASP A 65 -14.57 10.40 -8.42
CA ASP A 65 -14.55 10.69 -6.99
C ASP A 65 -14.11 9.42 -6.24
N TRP A 66 -12.91 9.47 -5.66
CA TRP A 66 -12.34 8.35 -4.91
C TRP A 66 -12.65 8.51 -3.42
N PRO A 67 -13.60 7.77 -2.84
CA PRO A 67 -13.88 7.87 -1.41
C PRO A 67 -12.68 7.38 -0.59
N GLU A 68 -12.43 8.00 0.56
CA GLU A 68 -11.46 7.53 1.56
C GLU A 68 -12.21 6.78 2.69
N PRO A 69 -12.62 5.52 2.48
CA PRO A 69 -13.20 4.72 3.55
C PRO A 69 -12.13 4.45 4.62
N GLU A 70 -12.57 4.12 5.83
CA GLU A 70 -11.66 3.90 6.97
C GLU A 70 -10.57 2.86 6.66
N TRP A 71 -10.84 1.91 5.74
CA TRP A 71 -9.90 0.90 5.30
C TRP A 71 -8.79 1.32 4.36
N SER A 72 -8.90 2.49 3.75
CA SER A 72 -7.80 3.05 2.98
C SER A 72 -6.73 3.55 3.95
N ALA A 73 -5.57 2.88 3.95
CA ALA A 73 -4.45 3.31 4.78
C ALA A 73 -3.71 4.46 4.13
N ARG A 74 -3.48 4.34 2.81
CA ARG A 74 -2.78 5.32 1.97
C ARG A 74 -3.32 5.25 0.55
N HIS A 75 -3.39 6.41 -0.09
CA HIS A 75 -3.81 6.54 -1.49
C HIS A 75 -3.07 7.73 -2.12
N TYR A 76 -2.73 7.60 -3.41
CA TYR A 76 -2.04 8.64 -4.16
C TYR A 76 -2.42 8.60 -5.65
N GLU A 77 -2.66 9.76 -6.24
CA GLU A 77 -2.84 9.94 -7.69
C GLU A 77 -1.55 10.43 -8.34
N GLU A 78 -0.48 9.63 -8.22
CA GLU A 78 0.83 9.96 -8.78
C GLU A 78 1.35 8.80 -9.61
N TYR A 79 2.05 9.09 -10.71
CA TYR A 79 2.72 8.04 -11.47
C TYR A 79 3.89 7.44 -10.70
N GLY A 80 4.07 6.14 -10.85
CA GLY A 80 5.20 5.44 -10.24
C GLY A 80 5.11 3.93 -10.38
N TYR A 81 5.76 3.22 -9.46
CA TYR A 81 5.82 1.77 -9.44
C TYR A 81 5.85 1.24 -8.01
N ALA A 82 5.39 0.00 -7.83
CA ALA A 82 5.57 -0.71 -6.56
C ALA A 82 6.93 -1.41 -6.52
N ARG A 83 7.58 -1.38 -5.35
CA ARG A 83 8.74 -2.21 -5.03
C ARG A 83 8.39 -3.15 -3.89
N ILE A 84 8.66 -4.44 -4.08
CA ILE A 84 8.43 -5.48 -3.07
C ILE A 84 9.77 -6.14 -2.77
N GLU A 85 10.19 -6.07 -1.52
CA GLU A 85 11.40 -6.73 -1.02
C GLU A 85 11.01 -7.84 -0.05
N PHE A 86 11.47 -9.07 -0.31
CA PHE A 86 11.38 -10.17 0.64
C PHE A 86 12.69 -10.27 1.41
N SER A 87 12.74 -9.70 2.62
CA SER A 87 13.98 -9.66 3.39
C SER A 87 14.33 -11.04 4.00
N ASN A 88 13.31 -11.86 4.31
CA ASN A 88 13.46 -13.26 4.70
C ASN A 88 12.09 -13.99 4.58
N SER A 89 11.97 -15.21 5.14
CA SER A 89 10.74 -16.01 5.08
C SER A 89 9.57 -15.46 5.91
N SER A 90 9.83 -14.51 6.82
CA SER A 90 8.86 -13.92 7.74
C SER A 90 8.62 -12.44 7.52
N ALA A 91 9.40 -11.75 6.70
CA ALA A 91 9.32 -10.30 6.54
C ALA A 91 9.43 -9.87 5.08
N MET A 92 8.50 -9.00 4.68
CA MET A 92 8.57 -8.29 3.41
C MET A 92 8.24 -6.81 3.57
N LYS A 93 8.84 -5.99 2.72
CA LYS A 93 8.55 -4.55 2.61
C LYS A 93 7.86 -4.26 1.28
N LEU A 94 6.78 -3.49 1.33
CA LEU A 94 6.09 -2.97 0.15
C LEU A 94 6.24 -1.46 0.12
N GLU A 95 6.61 -0.93 -1.03
CA GLU A 95 6.86 0.50 -1.23
C GLU A 95 6.16 1.00 -2.48
N PHE A 96 5.57 2.19 -2.39
CA PHE A 96 5.22 3.00 -3.55
C PHE A 96 6.35 3.99 -3.83
N VAL A 97 6.96 3.85 -5.00
CA VAL A 97 7.96 4.79 -5.50
C VAL A 97 7.31 5.64 -6.59
N ALA A 98 6.98 6.88 -6.27
CA ALA A 98 6.55 7.86 -7.25
C ALA A 98 7.73 8.23 -8.16
N ASN A 99 7.48 8.51 -9.43
CA ASN A 99 8.52 8.88 -10.40
C ASN A 99 9.15 10.26 -10.10
N GLY A 100 8.52 11.07 -9.24
CA GLY A 100 8.84 12.49 -9.06
C GLY A 100 8.26 13.34 -10.19
N GLY A 101 8.13 14.64 -9.97
CA GLY A 101 7.70 15.59 -11.01
C GLY A 101 6.38 16.34 -10.77
N GLU A 102 5.88 16.44 -9.54
CA GLU A 102 5.02 17.57 -9.21
C GLU A 102 5.88 18.84 -9.10
N GLU A 103 5.34 19.96 -9.59
CA GLU A 103 5.99 21.27 -9.55
C GLU A 103 6.49 21.58 -8.12
N GLY A 104 7.81 21.61 -7.93
CA GLY A 104 8.45 21.96 -6.66
C GLY A 104 8.95 20.81 -5.77
N GLN A 105 8.85 19.54 -6.16
CA GLN A 105 9.30 18.39 -5.31
C GLN A 105 10.59 17.67 -5.77
N GLY A 106 11.40 18.29 -6.62
CA GLY A 106 12.72 17.79 -7.02
C GLY A 106 12.67 16.67 -8.08
N ASP A 107 13.73 16.61 -8.88
CA ASP A 107 13.83 15.67 -10.01
C ASP A 107 14.31 14.29 -9.50
N GLY A 108 13.39 13.38 -9.20
CA GLY A 108 13.74 11.98 -9.02
C GLY A 108 12.70 11.12 -8.29
N PRO A 109 12.90 9.78 -8.30
CA PRO A 109 11.99 8.86 -7.64
C PRO A 109 11.93 9.10 -6.13
N LEU A 110 10.71 9.13 -5.57
CA LEU A 110 10.45 9.36 -4.15
C LEU A 110 9.61 8.21 -3.59
N VAL A 111 10.02 7.65 -2.45
CA VAL A 111 9.17 6.71 -1.71
C VAL A 111 8.06 7.50 -1.04
N ARG A 112 6.83 7.37 -1.54
CA ARG A 112 5.63 8.04 -1.01
C ARG A 112 4.96 7.25 0.10
N ASP A 113 5.05 5.93 0.02
CA ASP A 113 4.50 5.03 1.02
C ASP A 113 5.40 3.81 1.21
N SER A 114 5.43 3.32 2.44
CA SER A 114 6.16 2.12 2.84
C SER A 114 5.40 1.39 3.94
N VAL A 115 5.37 0.05 3.84
CA VAL A 115 4.83 -0.83 4.88
C VAL A 115 5.66 -2.10 5.00
N TRP A 116 5.91 -2.51 6.24
CA TRP A 116 6.40 -3.86 6.53
C TRP A 116 5.24 -4.80 6.82
N ILE A 117 5.30 -6.02 6.29
CA ILE A 117 4.45 -7.13 6.73
C ILE A 117 5.37 -8.19 7.33
N VAL A 118 5.16 -8.47 8.62
CA VAL A 118 5.96 -9.40 9.41
C VAL A 118 5.06 -10.50 9.96
N LYS A 119 5.49 -11.76 9.83
CA LYS A 119 4.80 -12.95 10.35
C LYS A 119 5.77 -13.85 11.12
N ASP A 120 5.41 -14.24 12.34
CA ASP A 120 6.18 -15.18 13.17
C ASP A 120 5.83 -16.65 12.89
#